data_AF-A0A9E7PP42-F1
#
_entry.id   AF-A0A9E7PP42-F1
#
_cell.length_a   1.000
_cell.length_b   1.000
_cell.length_c   1.000
_cell.angle_alpha   90.00
_cell.angle_beta   90.00
_cell.angle_gamma   90.00
#
_symmetry.space_group_name_H-M   'P 1'
#
loop_
_entity.id
_entity.type
_entity.pdbx_description
1 polymer ?
#
loop_
_entity_poly.entity_id
_entity_poly.type
_entity_poly.pdbx_seq_one_letter_code
_entity_poly.pdbx_strand_id
1 'polypeptide(L)'
;MSFYCQQCGECCSCLGLVLVIIEQTGEYEFKIRNEYTNEEHHVIVDEDKRHLFSDRSIFDKEPCACPFLRADPENNRVCCTVHATRTEMCKSYSCWRILILDKNGKRAGRVMEDRYFSAETSELEKFRQEEIKDIREPDTKKWDRIIIDKLRKAGYTVRT
;
A
#
# COMPACT_ATOMS: atom_id res chain seq x y z
N MET A 1 -16.84 -2.51 1.52
CA MET A 1 -15.73 -3.47 1.30
C MET A 1 -14.64 -3.05 2.26
N SER A 2 -14.14 -3.97 3.08
CA SER A 2 -12.98 -3.70 3.93
C SER A 2 -11.76 -3.50 3.04
N PHE A 3 -10.96 -2.49 3.33
CA PHE A 3 -9.69 -2.23 2.65
C PHE A 3 -8.76 -3.46 2.74
N TYR A 4 -8.06 -3.76 1.65
CA TYR A 4 -7.00 -4.78 1.59
C TYR A 4 -5.68 -4.13 1.17
N CYS A 5 -4.61 -4.40 1.92
CA CYS A 5 -3.29 -3.86 1.62
C CYS A 5 -2.71 -4.56 0.38
N GLN A 6 -2.37 -3.78 -0.64
CA GLN A 6 -1.78 -4.29 -1.89
C GLN A 6 -0.27 -4.57 -1.81
N GLN A 7 0.33 -4.45 -0.62
CA GLN A 7 1.76 -4.70 -0.38
C GLN A 7 2.67 -3.91 -1.33
N CYS A 8 2.39 -2.60 -1.44
CA CYS A 8 3.11 -1.67 -2.30
C CYS A 8 4.12 -0.78 -1.57
N GLY A 9 4.03 -0.74 -0.24
CA GLY A 9 4.91 0.03 0.64
C GLY A 9 4.65 1.52 0.74
N GLU A 10 3.83 2.12 -0.11
CA GLU A 10 3.68 3.58 -0.20
C GLU A 10 3.10 4.25 1.03
N CYS A 11 2.04 3.70 1.63
CA CYS A 11 1.55 4.21 2.91
C CYS A 11 2.55 4.01 4.04
N CYS A 12 3.59 3.18 3.85
CA CYS A 12 4.61 2.88 4.85
C CYS A 12 5.94 3.60 4.59
N SER A 13 6.20 4.12 3.38
CA SER A 13 7.49 4.72 2.99
C SER A 13 7.89 5.96 3.80
N CYS A 14 6.92 6.62 4.45
CA CYS A 14 7.17 7.76 5.33
C CYS A 14 6.74 7.54 6.78
N LEU A 15 6.25 6.34 7.13
CA LEU A 15 5.75 6.08 8.48
C LEU A 15 6.86 5.95 9.53
N GLY A 16 8.13 5.90 9.15
CA GLY A 16 9.25 6.00 10.10
C GLY A 16 9.36 7.37 10.78
N LEU A 17 8.72 8.40 10.21
CA LEU A 17 8.57 9.71 10.85
C LEU A 17 7.43 9.75 11.89
N VAL A 18 6.53 8.77 11.84
CA VAL A 18 5.32 8.70 12.67
C VAL A 18 5.48 7.65 13.75
N LEU A 19 5.91 6.44 13.38
CA LEU A 19 6.01 5.27 14.23
C LEU A 19 7.47 4.92 14.46
N VAL A 20 7.91 5.01 15.71
CA VAL A 20 9.27 4.66 16.13
C VAL A 20 9.24 3.45 17.05
N ILE A 21 10.28 2.62 16.97
CA ILE A 21 10.49 1.54 17.94
C ILE A 21 11.10 2.17 19.19
N ILE A 22 10.44 1.96 20.34
CA ILE A 22 10.93 2.47 21.64
C ILE A 22 11.53 1.35 22.50
N GLU A 23 11.11 0.10 22.28
CA GLU A 23 11.61 -1.05 23.03
C GLU A 23 11.46 -2.33 22.19
N GLN A 24 12.41 -3.25 22.33
CA GLN A 24 12.30 -4.61 21.83
C GLN A 24 12.03 -5.54 23.03
N THR A 25 10.83 -6.10 23.11
CA THR A 25 10.35 -6.89 24.26
C THR A 25 10.52 -8.39 24.09
N GLY A 26 10.86 -8.84 22.87
CA GLY A 26 11.20 -10.22 22.53
C GLY A 26 11.98 -10.30 21.21
N GLU A 27 12.30 -11.52 20.74
CA GLU A 27 13.07 -11.69 19.50
C GLU A 27 12.39 -11.03 18.28
N TYR A 28 11.05 -11.11 18.22
CA TYR A 28 10.21 -10.56 17.16
C TYR A 28 9.09 -9.65 17.68
N GLU A 29 9.20 -9.20 18.92
CA GLU A 29 8.18 -8.39 19.60
C GLU A 29 8.74 -7.01 19.92
N PHE A 30 7.98 -5.98 19.59
CA PHE A 30 8.42 -4.60 19.69
C PHE A 30 7.31 -3.72 20.26
N LYS A 31 7.73 -2.78 21.11
CA LYS A 31 6.90 -1.66 21.52
C LYS A 31 7.22 -0.47 20.64
N ILE A 32 6.19 0.10 20.05
CA ILE A 32 6.28 1.24 19.16
C ILE A 32 5.49 2.40 19.73
N ARG A 33 5.88 3.61 19.36
CA ARG A 33 5.18 4.84 19.73
C ARG A 33 4.88 5.67 18.49
N ASN A 34 3.69 6.25 18.47
CA ASN A 34 3.38 7.33 17.55
C ASN A 34 3.94 8.65 18.10
N GLU A 35 4.90 9.26 17.38
CA GLU A 35 5.59 10.48 17.83
C GLU A 35 4.67 11.71 17.92
N TYR A 36 3.53 11.71 17.23
CA TYR A 36 2.60 12.83 17.25
C TYR A 36 1.54 12.71 18.35
N THR A 37 1.12 11.49 18.68
CA THR A 37 0.04 11.25 19.66
C THR A 37 0.53 10.67 20.98
N ASN A 38 1.80 10.25 21.06
CA ASN A 38 2.38 9.46 22.15
C ASN A 38 1.65 8.14 22.45
N GLU A 39 0.80 7.67 21.54
CA GLU A 39 0.14 6.37 21.67
C GLU A 39 1.19 5.25 21.51
N GLU A 40 1.21 4.34 22.47
CA GLU A 40 2.08 3.18 22.45
C GLU A 40 1.32 1.94 22.00
N HIS A 41 1.98 1.09 21.22
CA HIS A 41 1.39 -0.15 20.70
C HIS A 41 2.41 -1.27 20.72
N HIS A 42 1.92 -2.49 20.95
CA HIS A 42 2.74 -3.70 20.85
C HIS A 42 2.53 -4.34 19.48
N VAL A 43 3.62 -4.64 18.79
CA VAL A 43 3.61 -5.27 17.47
C VAL A 43 4.49 -6.50 17.48
N ILE A 44 4.07 -7.51 16.72
CA ILE A 44 4.76 -8.78 16.58
C ILE A 44 5.02 -9.00 15.10
N VAL A 45 6.24 -9.35 14.74
CA VAL A 45 6.57 -9.71 13.36
C VAL A 45 5.85 -11.00 13.00
N ASP A 46 5.01 -10.92 11.96
CA ASP A 46 4.24 -12.03 11.41
C ASP A 46 5.19 -13.20 11.09
N GLU A 47 4.82 -14.40 11.51
CA GLU A 47 5.68 -15.59 11.44
C GLU A 47 6.17 -15.89 10.01
N ASP A 48 5.28 -15.72 9.03
CA ASP A 48 5.56 -15.91 7.60
C ASP A 48 6.53 -14.87 7.03
N LYS A 49 6.82 -13.77 7.74
CA LYS A 49 7.65 -12.65 7.28
C LYS A 49 8.93 -12.45 8.09
N ARG A 50 9.18 -13.28 9.11
CA ARG A 50 10.39 -13.19 9.95
C ARG A 50 11.68 -13.29 9.13
N HIS A 51 11.68 -14.13 8.10
CA HIS A 51 12.82 -14.29 7.20
C HIS A 51 13.17 -12.99 6.45
N LEU A 52 12.18 -12.14 6.15
CA LEU A 52 12.38 -10.83 5.49
C LEU A 52 12.83 -9.74 6.49
N PHE A 53 12.53 -9.88 7.78
CA PHE A 53 12.68 -8.79 8.74
C PHE A 53 14.14 -8.38 8.99
N SER A 54 15.09 -9.30 8.80
CA SER A 54 16.52 -9.02 8.95
C SER A 54 17.09 -8.13 7.84
N ASP A 55 16.48 -8.11 6.66
CA ASP A 55 16.92 -7.27 5.54
C ASP A 55 16.58 -5.80 5.81
N ARG A 56 17.56 -4.91 5.74
CA ARG A 56 17.39 -3.47 5.96
C ARG A 56 17.64 -2.63 4.72
N SER A 57 17.85 -3.24 3.55
CA SER A 57 18.21 -2.53 2.32
C SER A 57 17.16 -1.53 1.84
N ILE A 58 15.91 -1.66 2.29
CA ILE A 58 14.85 -0.72 1.95
C ILE A 58 15.14 0.69 2.47
N PHE A 59 15.81 0.81 3.61
CA PHE A 59 16.12 2.10 4.24
C PHE A 59 17.21 2.87 3.49
N ASP A 60 18.01 2.21 2.65
CA ASP A 60 18.97 2.88 1.77
C ASP A 60 18.26 3.71 0.70
N LYS A 61 17.06 3.26 0.27
CA LYS A 61 16.23 3.94 -0.73
C LYS A 61 15.18 4.84 -0.08
N GLU A 62 14.62 4.40 1.03
CA GLU A 62 13.54 5.06 1.76
C GLU A 62 13.94 5.23 3.24
N PRO A 63 14.81 6.19 3.58
CA PRO A 63 15.30 6.38 4.96
C PRO A 63 14.18 6.66 5.98
N CYS A 64 13.06 7.20 5.50
CA CYS A 64 11.89 7.54 6.31
C CYS A 64 10.86 6.40 6.41
N ALA A 65 11.15 5.22 5.87
CA ALA A 65 10.22 4.10 5.86
C ALA A 65 9.87 3.61 7.26
N CYS A 66 8.68 3.01 7.38
CA CYS A 66 8.27 2.31 8.59
C CYS A 66 9.34 1.29 9.00
N PRO A 67 9.68 1.19 10.30
CA PRO A 67 10.67 0.22 10.78
C PRO A 67 10.38 -1.24 10.40
N PHE A 68 9.12 -1.55 10.09
CA PHE A 68 8.60 -2.88 9.74
C PHE A 68 8.29 -3.04 8.24
N LEU A 69 8.71 -2.10 7.39
CA LEU A 69 8.59 -2.24 5.95
C LEU A 69 9.74 -3.07 5.38
N ARG A 70 9.47 -4.06 4.54
CA ARG A 70 10.49 -4.89 3.88
C ARG A 70 10.19 -5.09 2.41
N ALA A 71 11.23 -5.18 1.59
CA ALA A 71 11.08 -5.68 0.24
C ALA A 71 10.86 -7.20 0.30
N ASP A 72 10.05 -7.71 -0.61
CA ASP A 72 9.86 -9.14 -0.89
C ASP A 72 10.17 -9.34 -2.38
N PRO A 73 11.46 -9.51 -2.74
CA PRO A 73 11.88 -9.62 -4.13
C PRO A 73 11.33 -10.88 -4.81
N GLU A 74 11.17 -11.98 -4.06
CA GLU A 74 10.68 -13.25 -4.57
C GLU A 74 9.26 -13.11 -5.13
N ASN A 75 8.41 -12.34 -4.45
CA ASN A 75 7.03 -12.11 -4.87
C ASN A 75 6.82 -10.77 -5.60
N ASN A 76 7.90 -9.99 -5.77
CA ASN A 76 7.88 -8.63 -6.32
C ASN A 76 6.88 -7.71 -5.57
N ARG A 77 7.03 -7.64 -4.23
CA ARG A 77 6.16 -6.87 -3.32
C ARG A 77 6.97 -6.08 -2.30
N VAL A 78 6.29 -5.20 -1.58
CA VAL A 78 6.80 -4.53 -0.38
C VAL A 78 5.84 -4.79 0.78
N CYS A 79 6.32 -5.51 1.78
CA CYS A 79 5.52 -6.12 2.83
C CYS A 79 5.65 -5.36 4.15
N CYS A 80 4.53 -5.17 4.84
CA CYS A 80 4.53 -4.85 6.26
C CYS A 80 4.76 -6.15 7.03
N THR A 81 5.83 -6.22 7.82
CA THR A 81 6.17 -7.44 8.57
C THR A 81 5.37 -7.61 9.85
N VAL A 82 4.64 -6.60 10.30
CA VAL A 82 3.75 -6.63 11.48
C VAL A 82 2.30 -6.46 11.08
N HIS A 83 1.91 -6.96 9.91
CA HIS A 83 0.62 -6.63 9.32
C HIS A 83 -0.53 -7.07 10.24
N ALA A 84 -0.44 -8.24 10.87
CA ALA A 84 -1.51 -8.76 11.74
C ALA A 84 -1.74 -7.86 12.98
N THR A 85 -0.65 -7.36 13.58
CA THR A 85 -0.68 -6.57 14.82
C THR A 85 -0.48 -5.07 14.58
N ARG A 86 -0.57 -4.59 13.34
CA ARG A 86 -0.36 -3.17 13.02
C ARG A 86 -1.35 -2.28 13.79
N THR A 87 -0.96 -1.03 14.03
CA THR A 87 -1.78 -0.06 14.77
C THR A 87 -3.12 0.21 14.10
N GLU A 88 -4.10 0.70 14.87
CA GLU A 88 -5.41 1.10 14.33
C GLU A 88 -5.30 2.20 13.26
N MET A 89 -4.34 3.13 13.42
CA MET A 89 -4.00 4.11 12.40
C MET A 89 -3.57 3.43 11.09
N CYS A 90 -2.70 2.42 11.15
CA CYS A 90 -2.31 1.66 9.96
C CYS A 90 -3.47 0.85 9.35
N LYS A 91 -4.47 0.46 10.14
CA LYS A 91 -5.69 -0.21 9.65
C LYS A 91 -6.67 0.76 8.99
N SER A 92 -6.70 2.03 9.44
CA SER A 92 -7.59 3.05 8.87
C SER A 92 -7.10 3.59 7.55
N TYR A 93 -5.79 3.57 7.27
CA TYR A 93 -5.24 3.96 5.98
C TYR A 93 -5.67 3.03 4.85
N SER A 94 -6.65 3.47 4.08
CA SER A 94 -7.08 2.80 2.85
C SER A 94 -6.23 3.28 1.67
N CYS A 95 -4.96 2.86 1.64
CA CYS A 95 -3.96 3.37 0.69
C CYS A 95 -4.51 3.34 -0.74
N TRP A 96 -4.87 2.18 -1.29
CA TRP A 96 -5.46 2.04 -2.64
C TRP A 96 -6.57 1.00 -2.66
N ARG A 97 -7.67 1.32 -3.35
CA ARG A 97 -8.76 0.39 -3.64
C ARG A 97 -8.54 -0.35 -4.96
N ILE A 98 -7.82 0.29 -5.90
CA ILE A 98 -7.41 -0.30 -7.17
C ILE A 98 -5.98 0.14 -7.48
N LEU A 99 -5.10 -0.81 -7.79
CA LEU A 99 -3.76 -0.58 -8.32
C LEU A 99 -3.73 -0.90 -9.82
N ILE A 100 -3.17 0.01 -10.61
CA ILE A 100 -3.09 -0.08 -12.07
C ILE A 100 -1.63 -0.19 -12.47
N LEU A 101 -1.28 -1.28 -13.15
CA LEU A 101 0.06 -1.54 -13.68
C LEU A 101 0.01 -1.49 -15.21
N ASP A 102 1.07 -0.95 -15.82
CA ASP A 102 1.29 -0.98 -17.26
C ASP A 102 1.61 -2.41 -17.77
N LYS A 103 1.79 -2.52 -19.08
CA LYS A 103 2.13 -3.77 -19.78
C LYS A 103 3.44 -4.42 -19.32
N ASN A 104 4.34 -3.65 -18.70
CA ASN A 104 5.62 -4.13 -18.18
C ASN A 104 5.54 -4.47 -16.68
N GLY A 105 4.35 -4.36 -16.06
CA GLY A 105 4.16 -4.57 -14.64
C GLY A 105 4.60 -3.40 -13.77
N LYS A 106 4.98 -2.26 -14.36
CA LYS A 106 5.31 -1.03 -13.62
C LYS A 106 4.02 -0.29 -13.28
N ARG A 107 3.99 0.40 -12.14
CA ARG A 107 2.83 1.20 -11.74
C ARG A 107 2.52 2.30 -12.75
N ALA A 108 1.27 2.33 -13.19
CA ALA A 108 0.73 3.35 -14.09
C ALA A 108 -0.21 4.33 -13.36
N GLY A 109 -0.88 3.89 -12.28
CA GLY A 109 -1.77 4.71 -11.47
C GLY A 109 -2.57 3.91 -10.44
N ARG A 110 -3.58 4.55 -9.85
CA ARG A 110 -4.35 4.02 -8.73
C ARG A 110 -5.72 4.67 -8.57
N VAL A 111 -6.62 3.98 -7.88
CA VAL A 111 -7.87 4.53 -7.36
C VAL A 111 -7.86 4.47 -5.84
N MET A 112 -8.12 5.61 -5.21
CA MET A 112 -8.19 5.76 -3.77
C MET A 112 -9.63 6.08 -3.33
N GLU A 113 -9.96 5.66 -2.11
CA GLU A 113 -11.22 5.93 -1.43
C GLU A 113 -12.44 5.70 -2.33
N ASP A 114 -13.33 6.68 -2.50
CA ASP A 114 -14.53 6.53 -3.33
C ASP A 114 -14.16 6.45 -4.82
N ARG A 115 -13.55 7.48 -5.41
CA ARG A 115 -13.28 7.55 -6.88
C ARG A 115 -12.07 8.39 -7.25
N TYR A 116 -11.18 8.67 -6.31
CA TYR A 116 -10.02 9.48 -6.62
C TYR A 116 -9.06 8.67 -7.49
N PHE A 117 -9.10 8.93 -8.79
CA PHE A 117 -8.25 8.29 -9.79
C PHE A 117 -7.00 9.12 -10.00
N SER A 118 -5.84 8.56 -9.64
CA SER A 118 -4.53 9.18 -9.83
C SER A 118 -3.77 8.43 -10.92
N ALA A 119 -3.49 9.10 -12.03
CA ALA A 119 -2.59 8.60 -13.06
C ALA A 119 -1.16 9.08 -12.79
N GLU A 120 -0.20 8.19 -12.95
CA GLU A 120 1.24 8.47 -12.78
C GLU A 120 1.99 8.43 -14.11
N THR A 121 1.29 8.12 -15.20
CA THR A 121 1.80 8.09 -16.57
C THR A 121 0.94 8.96 -17.47
N SER A 122 1.55 9.59 -18.48
CA SER A 122 0.83 10.44 -19.43
C SER A 122 -0.18 9.63 -20.25
N GLU A 123 0.15 8.37 -20.55
CA GLU A 123 -0.72 7.42 -21.24
C GLU A 123 -1.98 7.13 -20.43
N LEU A 124 -1.83 6.85 -19.12
CA LEU A 124 -2.98 6.58 -18.26
C LEU A 124 -3.81 7.84 -18.00
N GLU A 125 -3.21 9.02 -17.90
CA GLU A 125 -3.97 10.26 -17.75
C GLU A 125 -4.80 10.56 -19.00
N LYS A 126 -4.24 10.32 -20.19
CA LYS A 126 -5.00 10.43 -21.45
C LYS A 126 -6.17 9.45 -21.47
N PHE A 127 -5.93 8.18 -21.13
CA PHE A 127 -6.98 7.18 -21.01
C PHE A 127 -8.06 7.59 -19.99
N ARG A 128 -7.67 8.16 -18.85
CA ARG A 128 -8.61 8.65 -17.83
C ARG A 128 -9.54 9.73 -18.40
N GLN A 129 -9.00 10.70 -19.13
CA GLN A 129 -9.77 11.78 -19.72
C GLN A 129 -10.74 11.27 -20.80
N GLU A 130 -10.30 10.32 -21.63
CA GLU A 130 -11.08 9.81 -22.77
C GLU A 130 -12.13 8.76 -22.36
N GLU A 131 -11.78 7.86 -21.43
CA GLU A 131 -12.57 6.65 -21.19
C GLU A 131 -13.24 6.57 -19.82
N ILE A 132 -12.77 7.34 -18.83
CA ILE A 132 -13.19 7.21 -17.42
C ILE A 132 -13.93 8.45 -16.90
N LYS A 133 -13.49 9.66 -17.27
CA LYS A 133 -13.97 10.93 -16.71
C LYS A 133 -15.49 11.11 -16.72
N ASP A 134 -16.15 10.67 -17.79
CA ASP A 134 -17.59 10.87 -17.99
C ASP A 134 -18.46 9.72 -17.46
N ILE A 135 -17.87 8.72 -16.78
CA ILE A 135 -18.63 7.60 -16.21
C ILE A 135 -19.41 8.08 -14.97
N ARG A 136 -20.73 8.17 -15.12
CA ARG A 136 -21.68 8.53 -14.05
C ARG A 136 -22.43 7.30 -13.51
N GLU A 137 -21.71 6.42 -12.82
CA GLU A 137 -22.32 5.28 -12.11
C GLU A 137 -22.30 5.54 -10.61
N PRO A 138 -23.44 5.72 -9.91
CA PRO A 138 -23.48 6.07 -8.49
C PRO A 138 -23.06 4.94 -7.55
N ASP A 139 -23.15 3.66 -7.95
CA ASP A 139 -22.69 2.54 -7.14
C ASP A 139 -21.17 2.34 -7.31
N THR A 140 -20.42 2.54 -6.23
CA THR A 140 -18.95 2.44 -6.22
C THR A 140 -18.43 1.05 -6.65
N LYS A 141 -19.16 -0.05 -6.35
CA LYS A 141 -18.76 -1.40 -6.80
C LYS A 141 -19.03 -1.62 -8.28
N LYS A 142 -20.11 -1.05 -8.82
CA LYS A 142 -20.39 -1.09 -10.27
C LYS A 142 -19.39 -0.21 -11.02
N TRP A 143 -19.10 0.97 -10.49
CA TRP A 143 -18.09 1.88 -11.04
C TRP A 143 -16.73 1.18 -11.15
N ASP A 144 -16.31 0.46 -10.11
CA ASP A 144 -15.10 -0.39 -10.14
C ASP A 144 -15.08 -1.40 -11.24
N ARG A 145 -16.16 -2.17 -11.39
CA ARG A 145 -16.23 -3.20 -12.44
C ARG A 145 -16.05 -2.57 -13.81
N ILE A 146 -16.71 -1.43 -14.06
CA ILE A 146 -16.63 -0.72 -15.34
C ILE A 146 -15.20 -0.26 -15.63
N ILE A 147 -14.53 0.39 -14.68
CA ILE A 147 -13.15 0.87 -14.90
C ILE A 147 -12.15 -0.27 -14.97
N ILE A 148 -12.30 -1.33 -14.17
CA ILE A 148 -11.41 -2.50 -14.20
C ILE A 148 -11.50 -3.16 -15.58
N ASP A 149 -12.70 -3.33 -16.11
CA ASP A 149 -12.92 -3.91 -17.43
C ASP A 149 -12.33 -3.02 -18.55
N LYS A 150 -12.52 -1.71 -18.48
CA LYS A 150 -11.93 -0.74 -19.42
C LYS A 150 -10.40 -0.79 -19.38
N LEU A 151 -9.80 -0.76 -18.19
CA LEU A 151 -8.35 -0.82 -17.99
C LEU A 151 -7.76 -2.13 -18.51
N ARG A 152 -8.39 -3.27 -18.20
CA ARG A 152 -7.95 -4.59 -18.69
C ARG A 152 -8.03 -4.68 -20.21
N LYS A 153 -9.10 -4.18 -20.83
CA LYS A 153 -9.24 -4.12 -22.30
C LYS A 153 -8.17 -3.24 -22.94
N ALA A 154 -7.73 -2.19 -22.27
CA ALA A 154 -6.64 -1.32 -22.71
C ALA A 154 -5.24 -1.89 -22.44
N GLY A 155 -5.13 -3.10 -21.87
CA GLY A 155 -3.86 -3.79 -21.65
C GLY A 155 -3.18 -3.51 -20.30
N TYR A 156 -3.88 -2.84 -19.37
CA TYR A 156 -3.38 -2.66 -18.01
C TYR A 156 -3.67 -3.89 -17.14
N THR A 157 -2.77 -4.17 -16.20
CA THR A 157 -3.02 -5.15 -15.13
C THR A 157 -3.60 -4.45 -13.92
N VAL A 158 -4.71 -4.96 -13.39
CA VAL A 158 -5.44 -4.36 -12.27
C VAL A 158 -5.46 -5.29 -11.07
N ARG A 159 -5.04 -4.78 -9.91
CA ARG A 159 -5.10 -5.47 -8.60
C ARG A 159 -6.07 -4.71 -7.67
N THR A 160 -6.96 -5.46 -7.00
CA THR A 160 -8.05 -4.95 -6.12
C THR A 160 -8.00 -5.62 -4.77
#